data_AF-A0AAW9EEP1-F1
#
_entry.id   AF-A0AAW9EEP1-F1
#
_cell.length_a   1.000
_cell.length_b   1.000
_cell.length_c   1.000
_cell.angle_alpha   90.00
_cell.angle_beta   90.00
_cell.angle_gamma   90.00
#
_symmetry.space_group_name_H-M   'P 1'
#
loop_
_entity.id
_entity.type
_entity.pdbx_description
1 polymer ?
#
loop_
_entity_poly.entity_id
_entity_poly.type
_entity_poly.pdbx_seq_one_letter_code
_entity_poly.pdbx_strand_id
1 'polypeptide(L)' 'KLGCALGRLALRLMKRRAKIVSRNLELCFPQMSEQERQQMVVKNFESVGMGVMETGMAWFWSDKRISRWTEVIGME' A
#
# COMPACT_ATOMS: atom_id res chain seq x y z
N LYS A 1 4.51 -10.80 -3.51
CA LYS A 1 3.95 -11.56 -2.34
C LYS A 1 4.47 -11.05 -0.99
N LEU A 2 5.77 -10.73 -0.83
CA LEU A 2 6.31 -10.20 0.44
C LEU A 2 5.69 -8.86 0.87
N GLY A 3 5.51 -7.91 -0.05
CA GLY A 3 4.86 -6.62 0.25
C GLY A 3 3.43 -6.75 0.76
N CYS A 4 2.63 -7.67 0.19
CA CYS A 4 1.27 -7.95 0.66
C CYS A 4 1.26 -8.56 2.07
N ALA A 5 2.20 -9.46 2.38
CA ALA A 5 2.33 -10.06 3.71
C ALA A 5 2.71 -9.02 4.77
N LEU A 6 3.64 -8.12 4.44
CA LEU A 6 3.98 -6.95 5.26
C LEU A 6 2.79 -6.03 5.47
N GLY A 7 2.02 -5.74 4.42
CA GLY A 7 0.78 -4.95 4.52
C GLY A 7 -0.26 -5.58 5.45
N ARG A 8 -0.45 -6.91 5.38
CA ARG A 8 -1.35 -7.63 6.30
C ARG A 8 -0.85 -7.66 7.74
N LEU A 9 0.46 -7.76 7.95
CA LEU A 9 1.05 -7.65 9.29
C LEU A 9 0.89 -6.23 9.85
N ALA A 10 1.15 -5.22 9.02
CA ALA A 10 0.93 -3.82 9.33
C ALA A 10 -0.53 -3.52 9.72
N LEU A 11 -1.51 -4.13 9.04
CA LEU A 11 -2.92 -4.02 9.41
C LEU A 11 -3.20 -4.54 10.83
N ARG A 12 -2.54 -5.64 11.24
CA ARG A 12 -2.70 -6.21 12.59
C ARG A 12 -1.98 -5.41 13.68
N LEU A 13 -0.80 -4.87 13.37
CA LEU A 13 0.03 -4.12 14.33
C LEU A 13 -0.44 -2.67 14.47
N MET A 14 -0.84 -2.01 13.38
CA MET A 14 -1.23 -0.60 13.35
C MET A 14 -2.74 -0.39 13.44
N LYS A 15 -3.38 -0.97 14.47
CA LYS A 15 -4.85 -0.91 14.67
C LYS A 15 -5.42 0.51 14.64
N ARG A 16 -4.68 1.51 15.14
CA ARG A 16 -5.08 2.93 15.08
C ARG A 16 -5.16 3.43 13.64
N ARG A 17 -4.19 3.08 12.80
CA ARG A 17 -4.19 3.45 11.37
C ARG A 17 -5.32 2.75 10.62
N ALA A 18 -5.58 1.48 10.94
CA ALA A 18 -6.70 0.74 10.37
C ALA A 18 -8.05 1.44 10.64
N LYS A 19 -8.30 1.88 11.89
CA LYS A 19 -9.49 2.64 12.24
C LYS A 19 -9.64 3.95 11.47
N ILE A 20 -8.54 4.68 11.26
CA ILE A 20 -8.56 5.92 10.48
C ILE A 20 -8.93 5.65 9.02
N VAL A 21 -8.32 4.63 8.41
CA VAL A 21 -8.64 4.25 7.01
C VAL A 21 -10.09 3.80 6.90
N SER A 22 -10.59 2.96 7.82
CA SER A 22 -12.00 2.57 7.86
C SER A 22 -12.91 3.80 7.94
N ARG A 23 -12.61 4.75 8.83
CA ARG A 23 -13.42 5.97 8.97
C ARG A 23 -13.39 6.84 7.72
N ASN A 24 -12.24 7.00 7.08
CA ASN A 24 -12.12 7.74 5.83
C ASN A 24 -12.93 7.06 4.72
N LEU A 25 -12.89 5.73 4.62
CA LEU A 25 -13.68 5.00 3.63
C LEU A 25 -15.18 5.07 3.89
N GLU A 26 -15.62 5.09 5.16
CA GLU A 26 -17.02 5.36 5.49
C GLU A 26 -17.49 6.75 5.05
N LEU A 27 -16.63 7.76 5.20
CA LEU A 27 -16.94 9.14 4.83
C LEU A 27 -16.90 9.35 3.32
N CYS A 28 -15.91 8.78 2.63
CA CYS A 28 -15.73 8.94 1.18
C CYS A 28 -16.66 8.04 0.36
N PHE A 29 -17.06 6.88 0.91
CA PHE A 29 -17.87 5.89 0.20
C PHE A 29 -19.05 5.39 1.07
N PRO A 30 -19.97 6.28 1.49
CA PRO A 30 -21.09 5.91 2.34
C PRO A 30 -22.03 4.88 1.69
N GLN A 31 -22.11 4.86 0.36
CA GLN A 31 -22.92 3.94 -0.44
C GLN A 31 -22.36 2.51 -0.55
N MET A 32 -21.10 2.27 -0.17
CA MET A 32 -20.51 0.93 -0.23
C MET A 32 -20.91 0.10 0.99
N SER A 33 -21.08 -1.20 0.83
CA SER A 33 -21.34 -2.09 1.97
C SER A 33 -20.15 -2.12 2.93
N GLU A 34 -20.38 -2.53 4.18
CA GLU A 34 -19.31 -2.68 5.17
C GLU A 34 -18.25 -3.70 4.70
N GLN A 35 -18.68 -4.78 4.04
CA GLN A 35 -17.78 -5.81 3.52
C GLN A 35 -16.86 -5.30 2.41
N GLU A 36 -17.39 -4.51 1.48
CA GLU A 36 -16.58 -3.90 0.42
C GLU A 36 -15.58 -2.88 0.99
N ARG A 37 -16.01 -2.09 1.98
CA ARG A 37 -15.12 -1.17 2.70
C ARG A 37 -13.99 -1.92 3.40
N GLN A 38 -14.28 -3.04 4.08
CA GLN A 38 -13.26 -3.87 4.72
C GLN A 38 -12.26 -4.46 3.71
N GLN A 39 -12.74 -4.94 2.55
CA GLN A 39 -11.84 -5.40 1.49
C GLN A 39 -10.92 -4.29 0.98
N MET A 40 -11.44 -3.07 0.87
CA MET A 40 -10.67 -1.91 0.45
C MET A 40 -9.64 -1.49 1.51
N VAL A 41 -9.96 -1.58 2.80
CA VAL A 41 -8.97 -1.40 3.89
C VAL A 41 -7.82 -2.39 3.71
N VAL A 42 -8.10 -3.68 3.51
CA VAL A 42 -7.05 -4.70 3.34
C VAL A 42 -6.17 -4.36 2.12
N LYS A 43 -6.77 -4.04 0.97
CA LYS A 43 -6.04 -3.66 -0.25
C LYS A 43 -5.19 -2.39 -0.06
N ASN A 44 -5.69 -1.41 0.69
CA ASN A 44 -4.95 -0.19 0.99
C ASN A 44 -3.67 -0.52 1.78
N PHE A 45 -3.78 -1.35 2.82
CA PHE A 45 -2.63 -1.76 3.62
C PHE A 45 -1.64 -2.65 2.84
N GLU A 46 -2.13 -3.52 1.96
CA GLU A 46 -1.26 -4.27 1.04
C GLU A 46 -0.46 -3.35 0.11
N SER A 47 -1.12 -2.32 -0.42
CA SER A 47 -0.48 -1.33 -1.30
C SER A 47 0.55 -0.49 -0.54
N VAL A 48 0.24 -0.07 0.70
CA VAL A 48 1.20 0.62 1.57
C VAL A 48 2.40 -0.26 1.89
N GLY A 49 2.17 -1.54 2.20
CA GLY A 49 3.24 -2.51 2.45
C GLY A 49 4.15 -2.73 1.24
N MET A 50 3.58 -2.73 0.03
CA MET A 50 4.35 -2.75 -1.21
C MET A 50 5.16 -1.47 -1.40
N GLY A 51 4.55 -0.29 -1.23
CA GLY A 51 5.24 1.00 -1.37
C GLY A 51 6.40 1.20 -0.41
N VAL A 52 6.29 0.72 0.84
CA VAL A 52 7.42 0.72 1.80
C VAL A 52 8.57 -0.15 1.31
N MET A 53 8.27 -1.33 0.76
CA MET A 53 9.29 -2.21 0.18
C MET A 53 9.93 -1.59 -1.06
N GLU A 54 9.14 -0.99 -1.95
CA GLU A 54 9.63 -0.28 -3.14
C GLU A 54 10.51 0.90 -2.78
N THR A 55 10.10 1.70 -1.79
CA THR A 55 10.89 2.83 -1.28
C THR A 55 12.20 2.36 -0.64
N GLY A 56 12.16 1.29 0.14
CA GLY A 56 13.36 0.67 0.70
C GLY A 56 14.30 0.15 -0.40
N MET A 57 13.76 -0.54 -1.40
CA MET A 57 14.55 -0.97 -2.57
C MET A 57 15.16 0.22 -3.29
N ALA A 58 14.40 1.32 -3.49
CA ALA A 58 14.89 2.52 -4.15
C ALA A 58 16.04 3.21 -3.40
N TRP A 59 16.02 3.22 -2.07
CA TRP A 59 17.11 3.80 -1.27
C TRP A 59 18.35 2.93 -1.15
N PHE A 60 18.20 1.60 -1.14
CA PHE A 60 19.32 0.67 -0.90
C PHE A 60 19.88 0.01 -2.17
N TRP A 61 19.16 0.01 -3.30
CA TRP A 61 19.69 -0.48 -4.56
C TRP A 61 20.40 0.60 -5.36
N SER A 62 21.41 0.19 -6.12
CA SER A 62 22.07 1.06 -7.09
C SER A 62 21.16 1.38 -8.28
N ASP A 63 21.31 2.56 -8.85
CA ASP A 63 20.52 3.04 -10.00
C ASP A 63 20.50 2.05 -11.17
N LYS A 64 21.64 1.37 -11.43
CA LYS A 64 21.79 0.33 -12.46
C LYS A 64 20.89 -0.89 -12.25
N ARG A 65 20.42 -1.12 -11.02
CA ARG A 65 19.50 -2.21 -10.68
C ARG A 65 18.07 -1.72 -10.79
N ILE A 66 17.76 -0.52 -10.31
CA ILE A 66 16.42 0.09 -10.40
C ILE A 66 16.04 0.31 -11.88
N SER A 67 16.95 0.81 -12.71
CA SER A 67 16.67 1.07 -14.13
C SER A 67 16.31 -0.17 -14.95
N ARG A 68 16.59 -1.39 -14.46
CA ARG A 68 16.18 -2.64 -15.11
C ARG A 68 14.74 -3.03 -14.81
N TRP A 69 14.15 -2.49 -13.75
CA TRP A 69 12.79 -2.80 -13.29
C TRP A 69 11.84 -1.60 -13.41
N THR A 70 12.34 -0.46 -13.91
CA THR A 70 11.58 0.78 -14.06
C THR A 70 11.68 1.26 -15.49
N GLU A 71 10.53 1.43 -16.14
CA GLU A 71 10.43 2.11 -17.42
C GLU A 71 10.12 3.59 -17.15
N VAL A 72 10.99 4.49 -17.63
CA VAL A 72 10.76 5.92 -17.50
C VAL A 72 10.19 6.44 -18.82
N ILE A 73 8.98 6.97 -18.77
CA ILE A 73 8.27 7.55 -19.90
C ILE A 73 8.26 9.07 -19.73
N GLY A 74 8.65 9.82 -20.78
CA GLY A 74 8.63 11.29 -20.79
C GLY A 74 9.91 11.98 -20.32
N MET A 75 11.08 11.34 -20.48
CA MET A 75 12.37 11.99 -20.30
C MET A 75 12.75 12.70 -21.62
N GLU A 76 12.21 13.91 -21.83
CA GLU A 76 12.64 14.86 -22.86
C GLU A 76 13.22 16.11 -22.21
#